data_AF-A0A535ZJU0-F1
#
_entry.id   AF-A0A535ZJU0-F1
#
_cell.length_a   1.000
_cell.length_b   1.000
_cell.length_c   1.000
_cell.angle_alpha   90.00
_cell.angle_beta   90.00
_cell.angle_gamma   90.00
#
_symmetry.space_group_name_H-M   'P 1'
#
loop_
_entity.id
_entity.type
_entity.pdbx_description
1 polymer ?
#
loop_
_entity_poly.entity_id
_entity_poly.type
_entity_poly.pdbx_seq_one_letter_code
_entity_poly.pdbx_strand_id
1 'polypeptide(L)'
;MKDRLEFRERLNRLIGRVEAWSYADSDAGAGLPVEVARELKALAAAAPSRTLKQGVRRAQDALDDGLSAETVAGALYGVRAELESGGGPLPPPPSPSE
;
A
#
# COMPACT_ATOMS: atom_id res chain seq x y z
N MET A 1 -8.55 11.97 -14.02
CA MET A 1 -7.07 11.82 -14.00
C MET A 1 -6.47 12.40 -12.73
N LYS A 2 -6.89 13.59 -12.27
CA LYS A 2 -6.40 14.22 -11.04
C LYS A 2 -6.55 13.32 -9.79
N ASP A 3 -7.69 12.68 -9.60
CA ASP A 3 -7.96 11.79 -8.46
C ASP A 3 -7.02 10.57 -8.42
N ARG A 4 -6.66 10.02 -9.59
CA ARG A 4 -5.72 8.88 -9.69
C ARG A 4 -4.30 9.31 -9.34
N LEU A 5 -3.91 10.54 -9.71
CA LEU A 5 -2.62 11.11 -9.36
C LEU A 5 -2.52 11.41 -7.86
N GLU A 6 -3.54 12.06 -7.29
CA GLU A 6 -3.60 12.34 -5.85
C GLU A 6 -3.63 11.05 -5.02
N PHE A 7 -4.37 10.03 -5.47
CA PHE A 7 -4.35 8.70 -4.85
C PHE A 7 -2.96 8.07 -4.90
N ARG A 8 -2.26 8.15 -6.04
CA ARG A 8 -0.89 7.64 -6.20
C ARG A 8 0.09 8.34 -5.25
N GLU A 9 0.01 9.66 -5.14
CA GLU A 9 0.89 10.43 -4.25
C GLU A 9 0.67 10.06 -2.78
N ARG A 10 -0.60 9.94 -2.36
CA ARG A 10 -0.95 9.51 -1.00
C ARG A 10 -0.46 8.08 -0.72
N LEU A 11 -0.66 7.17 -1.67
CA LEU A 11 -0.18 5.79 -1.58
C LEU A 11 1.35 5.73 -1.42
N ASN A 12 2.10 6.46 -2.25
CA ASN A 12 3.56 6.48 -2.19
C ASN A 12 4.09 7.06 -0.87
N ARG A 13 3.45 8.12 -0.35
CA ARG A 13 3.80 8.68 0.97
C ARG A 13 3.55 7.67 2.09
N LEU A 14 2.45 6.93 2.02
CA LEU A 14 2.12 5.90 3.01
C LEU A 14 3.11 4.74 2.97
N ILE A 15 3.49 4.27 1.77
CA ILE A 15 4.53 3.26 1.58
C ILE A 15 5.83 3.71 2.25
N GLY A 16 6.33 4.91 1.94
CA GLY A 16 7.57 5.41 2.54
C GLY A 16 7.52 5.53 4.06
N ARG A 17 6.35 5.83 4.64
CA ARG A 17 6.18 5.83 6.10
C ARG A 17 6.21 4.43 6.69
N VAL A 18 5.55 3.46 6.06
CA VAL A 18 5.56 2.06 6.52
C VAL A 18 6.97 1.47 6.39
N GLU A 19 7.70 1.80 5.32
CA GLU A 19 9.11 1.42 5.19
C GLU A 19 9.96 2.04 6.31
N ALA A 20 9.80 3.34 6.57
CA ALA A 20 10.51 4.00 7.68
C ALA A 20 10.19 3.36 9.04
N TRP A 21 8.95 2.92 9.25
CA TRP A 21 8.57 2.13 10.42
C TRP A 21 9.28 0.77 10.46
N SER A 22 9.41 0.08 9.32
CA SER A 22 10.15 -1.19 9.22
C SER A 22 11.61 -1.08 9.65
N TYR A 23 12.24 0.08 9.43
CA TYR A 23 13.63 0.35 9.80
C TYR A 23 13.78 0.99 11.19
N ALA A 24 12.70 1.46 11.81
CA ALA A 24 12.75 2.10 13.12
C ALA A 24 12.79 1.03 14.23
N ASP A 25 13.93 0.94 14.92
CA ASP A 25 14.13 0.03 16.05
C ASP A 25 13.21 0.44 17.22
N SER A 26 12.21 -0.42 17.47
CA SER A 26 11.23 -0.61 18.56
C SER A 26 10.80 0.52 19.52
N ASP A 27 11.55 1.59 19.77
CA ASP A 27 11.19 2.64 20.75
C ASP A 27 10.50 3.86 20.08
N ALA A 28 10.88 4.20 18.84
CA ALA A 28 10.27 5.29 18.07
C ALA A 28 8.89 4.93 17.45
N GLY A 29 8.47 3.66 17.57
CA GLY A 29 7.28 3.09 16.91
C GLY A 29 5.97 3.25 17.70
N ALA A 30 6.01 3.71 18.95
CA ALA A 30 4.84 3.82 19.83
C ALA A 30 3.87 4.92 19.36
N GLY A 31 3.04 4.60 18.36
CA GLY A 31 2.04 5.50 17.77
C GLY A 31 2.01 5.46 16.24
N LEU A 32 3.08 5.00 15.60
CA LEU A 32 3.16 4.81 14.15
C LEU A 32 2.06 3.89 13.59
N PRO A 33 1.75 2.73 14.22
CA PRO A 33 0.66 1.87 13.77
C PRO A 33 -0.70 2.57 13.75
N VAL A 34 -0.99 3.44 14.73
CA VAL A 34 -2.28 4.16 14.81
C VAL A 34 -2.41 5.19 13.69
N GLU A 35 -1.33 5.92 13.39
CA GLU A 35 -1.32 6.89 12.30
C GLU A 35 -1.37 6.20 10.92
N VAL A 36 -0.64 5.09 10.75
CA VAL A 36 -0.72 4.26 9.53
C VAL A 36 -2.15 3.72 9.34
N ALA A 37 -2.80 3.23 10.40
CA ALA A 37 -4.19 2.73 10.33
C ALA A 37 -5.17 3.84 9.89
N ARG A 38 -5.03 5.06 10.43
CA ARG A 38 -5.84 6.22 10.04
C ARG A 38 -5.64 6.58 8.56
N GLU A 39 -4.39 6.59 8.10
CA GLU A 39 -4.08 6.90 6.71
C GLU A 39 -4.55 5.80 5.74
N LEU A 40 -4.43 4.52 6.11
CA LEU A 40 -4.99 3.40 5.35
C LEU A 40 -6.50 3.55 5.17
N LYS A 41 -7.22 3.89 6.25
CA LYS A 41 -8.66 4.12 6.21
C LYS A 41 -9.04 5.30 5.30
N ALA A 42 -8.29 6.41 5.38
CA ALA A 42 -8.49 7.57 4.52
C ALA A 42 -8.19 7.24 3.05
N LEU A 43 -7.13 6.48 2.78
CA LEU A 43 -6.74 6.05 1.45
C LEU A 43 -7.80 5.10 0.84
N ALA A 44 -8.33 4.16 1.62
CA ALA A 44 -9.41 3.28 1.19
C ALA A 44 -10.71 4.03 0.86
N ALA A 45 -10.99 5.14 1.55
CA ALA A 45 -12.12 6.01 1.25
C ALA A 45 -11.92 6.82 -0.03
N ALA A 46 -10.69 7.22 -0.33
CA ALA A 46 -10.31 7.96 -1.53
C ALA A 46 -9.98 7.07 -2.75
N ALA A 47 -10.10 5.75 -2.63
CA ALA A 47 -9.73 4.82 -3.68
C ALA A 47 -10.64 4.99 -4.92
N PRO A 48 -10.07 5.17 -6.13
CA PRO A 48 -10.86 5.43 -7.34
C PRO A 48 -11.52 4.17 -7.92
N SER A 49 -11.23 2.98 -7.39
CA SER A 49 -11.85 1.72 -7.81
C SER A 49 -12.06 0.76 -6.64
N ARG A 50 -12.99 -0.18 -6.80
CA ARG A 50 -13.27 -1.23 -5.79
C ARG A 50 -12.06 -2.13 -5.57
N THR A 51 -11.31 -2.46 -6.62
CA THR A 51 -10.10 -3.29 -6.55
C THR A 51 -9.01 -2.61 -5.71
N LEU A 52 -8.75 -1.33 -5.95
CA LEU A 52 -7.77 -0.56 -5.18
C LEU A 52 -8.22 -0.44 -3.72
N LYS A 53 -9.50 -0.19 -3.48
CA LYS A 53 -10.07 -0.16 -2.12
C LYS A 53 -9.88 -1.49 -1.38
N GLN A 54 -10.07 -2.61 -2.06
CA GLN A 54 -9.86 -3.94 -1.48
C GLN A 54 -8.37 -4.19 -1.16
N GLY A 55 -7.45 -3.78 -2.04
CA GLY A 55 -6.03 -3.89 -1.77
C GLY A 55 -5.59 -3.04 -0.58
N VAL A 56 -6.11 -1.81 -0.44
CA VAL A 56 -5.82 -0.97 0.74
C VAL A 56 -6.41 -1.58 2.02
N ARG A 57 -7.60 -2.18 1.95
CA ARG A 57 -8.18 -2.90 3.10
C ARG A 57 -7.33 -4.08 3.54
N ARG A 58 -6.75 -4.85 2.61
CA ARG A 58 -5.82 -5.94 2.97
C ARG A 58 -4.59 -5.43 3.72
N ALA A 59 -4.06 -4.27 3.34
CA ALA A 59 -2.97 -3.64 4.09
C ALA A 59 -3.42 -3.20 5.50
N GLN A 60 -4.67 -2.78 5.64
CA GLN A 60 -5.27 -2.47 6.94
C GLN A 60 -5.48 -3.73 7.80
N ASP A 61 -6.05 -4.79 7.24
CA ASP A 61 -6.25 -6.07 7.93
C ASP A 61 -4.89 -6.63 8.41
N ALA A 62 -3.85 -6.57 7.57
CA ALA A 62 -2.49 -6.96 7.95
C ALA A 62 -1.96 -6.16 9.16
N LEU A 63 -2.24 -4.85 9.21
CA LEU A 63 -1.82 -4.01 10.33
C LEU A 63 -2.63 -4.30 11.60
N ASP A 64 -3.95 -4.48 11.48
CA ASP A 64 -4.85 -4.83 12.59
C ASP A 64 -4.52 -6.22 13.17
N ASP A 65 -4.08 -7.17 12.33
CA ASP A 65 -3.61 -8.51 12.71
C ASP A 65 -2.21 -8.48 13.37
N GLY A 66 -1.57 -7.31 13.45
CA GLY A 66 -0.23 -7.15 14.04
C GLY A 66 0.90 -7.71 13.17
N LEU A 67 0.69 -7.82 11.85
CA LEU A 67 1.74 -8.25 10.92
C LEU A 67 2.85 -7.18 10.79
N SER A 68 4.01 -7.61 10.29
CA SER A 68 5.18 -6.74 10.14
C SER A 68 4.95 -5.60 9.15
N ALA A 69 5.70 -4.52 9.32
CA ALA A 69 5.74 -3.38 8.40
C ALA A 69 6.02 -3.81 6.95
N GLU A 70 6.90 -4.78 6.74
CA GLU A 70 7.19 -5.37 5.42
C GLU A 70 5.95 -5.98 4.78
N THR A 71 5.12 -6.68 5.57
CA THR A 71 3.88 -7.30 5.08
C THR A 71 2.87 -6.23 4.66
N VAL A 72 2.72 -5.18 5.48
CA VAL A 72 1.86 -4.03 5.18
C VAL A 72 2.36 -3.29 3.93
N ALA A 73 3.66 -3.06 3.81
CA ALA A 73 4.29 -2.43 2.64
C ALA A 73 4.08 -3.26 1.38
N GLY A 74 4.27 -4.58 1.45
CA GLY A 74 4.02 -5.51 0.35
C GLY A 74 2.59 -5.42 -0.18
N ALA A 75 1.60 -5.36 0.71
CA ALA A 75 0.20 -5.16 0.33
C ALA A 75 -0.02 -3.81 -0.38
N LEU A 76 0.61 -2.73 0.09
CA LEU A 76 0.54 -1.41 -0.55
C LEU A 76 1.25 -1.35 -1.91
N TYR A 77 2.37 -2.06 -2.08
CA TYR A 77 3.00 -2.22 -3.39
C TYR A 77 2.09 -2.96 -4.37
N GLY A 78 1.32 -3.95 -3.90
CA GLY A 78 0.28 -4.60 -4.70
C GLY A 78 -0.78 -3.60 -5.19
N VAL A 79 -1.24 -2.70 -4.31
CA VAL A 79 -2.17 -1.61 -4.69
C VAL A 79 -1.56 -0.69 -5.73
N ARG A 80 -0.27 -0.36 -5.59
CA ARG A 80 0.45 0.49 -6.54
C ARG A 80 0.58 -0.19 -7.90
N ALA A 81 0.92 -1.48 -7.94
CA ALA A 81 1.00 -2.25 -9.16
C ALA A 81 -0.35 -2.29 -9.88
N GLU A 82 -1.45 -2.53 -9.17
CA GLU A 82 -2.81 -2.47 -9.70
C GLU A 82 -3.18 -1.07 -10.22
N LEU A 83 -2.75 -0.04 -9.49
CA LEU A 83 -2.96 1.36 -9.88
C LEU A 83 -2.19 1.72 -11.15
N GLU A 84 -0.98 1.18 -11.35
CA GLU A 84 -0.13 1.44 -12.52
C GLU A 84 -0.56 0.59 -13.72
N SER A 85 -1.00 -0.66 -13.49
CA SER A 85 -1.58 -1.56 -14.49
C SER A 85 -2.86 -0.98 -15.11
N GLY A 86 -3.63 -0.17 -14.38
CA GLY A 86 -4.84 0.44 -14.93
C GLY A 86 -5.95 -0.56 -15.26
N GLY A 87 -5.94 -1.76 -14.66
CA GLY A 87 -6.94 -2.80 -14.90
C GLY A 87 -6.63 -3.70 -16.11
N GLY A 88 -5.35 -3.89 -16.45
CA GLY A 88 -4.91 -4.86 -17.46
C GLY A 88 -4.01 -5.95 -16.86
N PRO A 89 -4.11 -7.22 -17.29
CA PRO A 89 -3.24 -8.28 -16.80
C PRO A 89 -1.76 -7.90 -17.00
N LEU A 90 -0.94 -8.15 -15.97
CA LEU A 90 0.51 -7.96 -16.01
C LEU A 90 1.08 -8.56 -17.32
N PRO A 91 2.01 -7.87 -18.02
CA PRO A 91 2.71 -8.51 -19.12
C PRO A 91 3.40 -9.77 -18.57
N PRO A 92 3.30 -10.93 -19.26
CA PRO A 92 3.99 -12.13 -18.83
C PRO A 92 5.49 -11.85 -18.73
N PRO A 93 6.20 -12.49 -17.78
CA PRO A 93 7.66 -12.33 -17.67
C PRO A 93 8.31 -12.67 -19.02
N PRO A 94 9.44 -12.01 -19.38
CA PRO A 94 10.13 -12.33 -20.62
C PRO A 94 10.49 -13.82 -20.61
N SER A 95 10.00 -14.54 -21.62
CA SER A 95 10.40 -15.92 -21.86
C SER A 95 11.93 -15.98 -21.95
N PRO A 96 12.59 -16.94 -21.28
CA PRO A 96 14.01 -17.15 -21.49
C PRO A 96 14.22 -17.47 -22.97
N SER A 97 15.00 -16.64 -23.65
CA SER A 97 15.53 -16.97 -24.97
C SER A 97 16.58 -18.07 -24.77
N GLU A 98 16.30 -19.26 -25.28
CA GLU A 98 17.32 -20.29 -25.57
C GLU A 98 18.22 -19.86 -26.74
#